data_AF-A0A7W0UPI7-F1
#
_entry.id   AF-A0A7W0UPI7-F1
#
_cell.length_a   1.000
_cell.length_b   1.000
_cell.length_c   1.000
_cell.angle_alpha   90.00
_cell.angle_beta   90.00
_cell.angle_gamma   90.00
#
_symmetry.space_group_name_H-M   'P 1'
#
loop_
_entity.id
_entity.type
_entity.pdbx_description
1 polymer ?
#
loop_
_entity_poly.entity_id
_entity_poly.type
_entity_poly.pdbx_seq_one_letter_code
_entity_poly.pdbx_strand_id
1 'polypeptide(L)' 'ESVGYDSEQWSGFAFGLGIERIAMLRHGFPDLRLLWENDLRFLRQF' A
#
# COMPACT_ATOMS: atom_id res chain seq x y z
N GLU A 1 13.55 -19.32 17.23
CA GLU A 1 13.91 -18.63 15.97
C GLU A 1 13.23 -19.32 14.80
N SER A 2 12.43 -18.62 14.00
CA SER A 2 11.57 -19.25 12.97
C SER A 2 12.22 -19.41 11.60
N VAL A 3 13.34 -18.72 11.34
CA VAL A 3 14.05 -18.72 10.04
C VAL A 3 15.59 -18.79 10.18
N GLY A 4 16.10 -19.18 11.36
CA GLY A 4 17.54 -19.42 11.57
C GLY A 4 18.41 -18.17 11.77
N TYR A 5 17.84 -17.05 12.23
CA TYR A 5 18.60 -15.89 12.69
C TYR A 5 18.64 -15.81 14.22
N ASP A 6 19.85 -15.66 14.77
CA ASP A 6 20.09 -15.39 16.18
C ASP A 6 19.63 -13.98 16.57
N SER A 7 18.62 -13.90 17.44
CA SER A 7 18.04 -12.63 17.88
C SER A 7 18.89 -11.84 18.90
N GLU A 8 19.91 -12.45 19.50
CA GLU A 8 20.87 -11.74 20.36
C GLU A 8 21.95 -11.04 19.52
N GLN A 9 22.32 -11.62 18.37
CA GLN A 9 23.28 -11.04 17.44
C GLN A 9 22.63 -10.03 16.48
N TRP A 10 21.39 -10.27 16.05
CA TRP A 10 20.74 -9.50 15.00
C TRP A 10 19.37 -8.97 15.42
N SER A 11 19.14 -7.69 15.12
CA SER A 11 17.82 -7.04 15.24
C SER A 11 17.30 -6.61 13.87
N GLY A 12 15.99 -6.42 13.77
CA GLY A 12 15.34 -6.05 12.51
C GLY A 12 14.09 -5.21 12.73
N PHE A 13 13.69 -4.49 11.70
CA PHE A 13 12.42 -3.80 11.63
C PHE A 13 11.69 -4.20 10.35
N ALA A 14 10.38 -4.04 10.33
CA ALA A 14 9.56 -4.25 9.16
C ALA A 14 8.48 -3.17 9.09
N PHE A 15 8.01 -2.86 7.88
CA PHE A 15 6.86 -2.00 7.64
C PHE A 15 6.04 -2.53 6.48
N GLY A 16 4.77 -2.13 6.44
CA GLY A 16 3.84 -2.45 5.37
C GLY A 16 2.99 -1.22 5.06
N LEU A 17 2.74 -1.00 3.78
CA LEU A 17 1.96 0.12 3.28
C LEU A 17 0.97 -0.38 2.23
N GLY A 18 -0.28 0.08 2.32
CA GLY A 18 -1.29 -0.15 1.29
C GLY A 18 -1.18 0.91 0.21
N ILE A 19 -0.88 0.50 -1.03
CA ILE A 19 -0.71 1.41 -2.17
C ILE A 19 -2.00 2.20 -2.41
N GLU A 20 -3.15 1.53 -2.26
CA GLU A 20 -4.46 2.12 -2.50
C GLU A 20 -4.78 3.22 -1.49
N ARG A 21 -4.43 3.03 -0.22
CA ARG A 21 -4.63 4.04 0.82
C ARG A 21 -3.76 5.27 0.59
N ILE A 22 -2.51 5.06 0.14
CA ILE A 22 -1.62 6.15 -0.22
C ILE A 22 -2.17 6.90 -1.44
N ALA A 23 -2.64 6.20 -2.46
CA ALA A 23 -3.24 6.79 -3.64
C ALA A 23 -4.48 7.63 -3.29
N MET A 24 -5.39 7.10 -2.46
CA MET A 24 -6.58 7.81 -1.98
C MET A 24 -6.22 9.13 -1.27
N LEU A 25 -5.22 9.10 -0.37
CA LEU A 25 -4.79 10.29 0.36
C LEU A 25 -4.10 11.31 -0.54
N ARG A 26 -3.25 10.83 -1.46
CA ARG A 26 -2.48 11.70 -2.38
C ARG A 26 -3.38 12.40 -3.40
N HIS A 27 -4.38 11.69 -3.90
CA HIS A 27 -5.21 12.15 -5.02
C HIS A 27 -6.63 12.57 -4.60
N GLY A 28 -6.99 12.37 -3.33
CA GLY A 28 -8.23 12.89 -2.74
C GLY A 28 -9.52 12.22 -3.24
N PHE A 29 -9.46 11.01 -3.80
CA PHE A 29 -10.66 10.31 -4.23
C PHE A 29 -11.31 9.55 -3.06
N PRO A 30 -12.65 9.54 -2.94
CA PRO A 30 -13.35 9.13 -1.72
C PRO A 30 -13.58 7.62 -1.64
N ASP A 31 -13.44 6.90 -2.74
CA ASP A 31 -13.90 5.52 -2.86
C ASP A 31 -12.85 4.63 -3.53
N LEU A 32 -12.50 3.55 -2.84
CA LEU A 32 -11.53 2.57 -3.27
C LEU A 32 -11.96 1.84 -4.56
N ARG A 33 -13.27 1.66 -4.77
CA ARG A 33 -13.83 0.96 -5.93
C ARG A 33 -13.48 1.61 -7.27
N LEU A 34 -13.24 2.92 -7.27
CA LEU A 34 -12.82 3.67 -8.45
C LEU A 34 -11.54 3.10 -9.07
N LEU A 35 -10.69 2.40 -8.29
CA LEU A 35 -9.49 1.74 -8.78
C LEU A 35 -9.75 0.47 -9.61
N TRP A 36 -10.92 -0.18 -9.46
CA TRP A 36 -11.23 -1.46 -10.13
C TRP A 36 -12.44 -1.42 -11.07
N GLU A 37 -13.22 -0.34 -11.05
CA GLU A 37 -14.33 -0.13 -11.98
C GLU A 37 -13.88 0.16 -13.42
N ASN A 38 -12.59 0.46 -13.64
CA ASN A 38 -12.00 0.75 -14.95
C ASN A 38 -12.72 1.88 -15.73
N ASP A 39 -13.30 2.84 -15.02
CA ASP A 39 -13.99 3.99 -15.63
C ASP A 39 -12.98 4.96 -16.25
N LEU A 40 -13.03 5.13 -17.58
CA LEU A 40 -12.18 6.06 -18.32
C LEU A 40 -12.30 7.52 -17.83
N ARG A 41 -13.43 7.91 -17.23
CA ARG A 41 -13.61 9.25 -16.64
C ARG A 41 -12.76 9.46 -15.40
N PHE A 42 -12.55 8.41 -14.60
CA PHE A 42 -11.65 8.42 -13.45
C PHE A 42 -10.19 8.36 -13.91
N LEU A 43 -9.87 7.43 -14.82
CA LEU A 43 -8.50 7.22 -15.29
C LEU A 43 -7.89 8.44 -15.99
N ARG A 44 -8.71 9.28 -16.64
CA ARG A 44 -8.26 10.51 -17.32
C ARG A 44 -7.90 11.67 -16.38
N GLN A 45 -8.09 11.52 -15.06
CA GLN A 45 -7.79 12.58 -14.07
C GLN A 45 -6.31 12.59 -13.65
N PHE A 46 -5.52 11.61 -14.10
CA PHE A 46 -4.13 11.38 -13.74
C PHE A 46 -3.22 11.39 -14.97
#